data_AF-A0A937BCF9-F1
#
_entry.id   AF-A0A937BCF9-F1
#
_cell.length_a   1.000
_cell.length_b   1.000
_cell.length_c   1.000
_cell.angle_alpha   90.00
_cell.angle_beta   90.00
_cell.angle_gamma   90.00
#
_symmetry.space_group_name_H-M   'P 1'
#
loop_
_entity.id
_entity.type
_entity.pdbx_description
1 polymer ?
#
loop_
_entity_poly.entity_id
_entity_poly.type
_entity_poly.pdbx_seq_one_letter_code
_entity_poly.pdbx_strand_id
1 'polypeptide(L)'
;MKKKLFLLTAFLGLFLSLQAQKVDLKKGYVLFDKVEMYSYEKEQAGNFTLVYKKDTKDLLFSILFHSNGTVGYSNDDYLKLYFTEGSTIIETTQLAGIWPAGLIERFIKRGVINPADGSINPENLKVFAAQYDEKISSRLIIR
;
A
#
# COMPACT_ATOMS: atom_id res chain seq x y z
N MET A 1 -30.05 41.31 10.00
CA MET A 1 -29.51 40.02 10.49
C MET A 1 -29.46 38.92 9.41
N LYS A 2 -30.44 38.81 8.51
CA LYS A 2 -30.51 37.78 7.45
C LYS A 2 -29.30 37.75 6.47
N LYS A 3 -28.69 38.91 6.16
CA LYS A 3 -27.51 39.00 5.27
C LYS A 3 -26.22 38.42 5.88
N LYS A 4 -26.09 38.42 7.21
CA LYS A 4 -24.91 37.84 7.90
C LYS A 4 -24.99 36.31 7.95
N LEU A 5 -26.20 35.75 7.98
CA LEU A 5 -26.43 34.30 7.97
C LEU A 5 -26.09 33.68 6.60
N PHE A 6 -26.39 34.39 5.51
CA PHE A 6 -26.12 33.95 4.15
C PHE A 6 -24.61 33.83 3.84
N LEU A 7 -23.80 34.76 4.38
CA LEU A 7 -22.34 34.72 4.28
C LEU A 7 -21.73 33.54 5.05
N LEU A 8 -22.30 33.17 6.20
CA LEU A 8 -21.84 32.04 7.00
C LEU A 8 -22.11 30.70 6.30
N THR A 9 -23.28 30.55 5.66
CA THR A 9 -23.63 29.35 4.87
C THR A 9 -22.81 29.22 3.59
N ALA A 10 -22.42 30.35 2.95
CA ALA A 10 -21.55 30.32 1.78
C ALA A 10 -20.10 29.94 2.13
N PHE A 11 -19.62 30.32 3.32
CA PHE A 11 -18.28 29.97 3.79
C PHE A 11 -18.17 28.49 4.20
N LEU A 12 -19.24 27.89 4.73
CA LEU A 12 -19.26 26.48 5.12
C LEU A 12 -19.17 25.51 3.92
N GLY A 13 -19.69 25.91 2.75
CA GLY A 13 -19.68 25.08 1.54
C GLY A 13 -18.29 24.89 0.91
N LEU A 14 -17.33 25.76 1.22
CA LEU A 14 -15.97 25.70 0.66
C LEU A 14 -15.06 24.67 1.34
N PHE A 15 -15.44 24.19 2.54
CA PHE A 15 -14.65 23.20 3.28
C PHE A 15 -15.07 21.74 3.03
N LEU A 16 -16.10 21.51 2.20
CA LEU A 16 -16.64 20.17 1.92
C LEU A 16 -15.94 19.44 0.77
N SER A 17 -14.76 19.89 0.32
CA SER A 17 -13.89 19.00 -0.44
C SER A 17 -13.32 17.96 0.52
N LEU A 18 -14.12 16.94 0.82
CA LEU A 18 -13.68 15.64 1.30
C LEU A 18 -12.69 15.11 0.25
N GLN A 19 -11.42 15.49 0.38
CA GLN A 19 -10.36 14.97 -0.47
C GLN A 19 -10.35 13.46 -0.25
N ALA A 20 -10.71 12.69 -1.28
CA ALA A 20 -10.52 11.26 -1.25
C ALA A 20 -9.01 11.01 -1.10
N GLN A 21 -8.62 10.34 -0.02
CA GLN A 21 -7.21 9.98 0.24
C GLN A 21 -6.68 9.20 -0.95
N LYS A 22 -5.73 9.78 -1.68
CA LYS A 22 -5.24 9.23 -2.95
C LYS A 22 -3.76 8.89 -2.86
N VAL A 23 -3.43 7.63 -3.15
CA VAL A 23 -2.06 7.18 -3.34
C VAL A 23 -1.73 7.14 -4.83
N ASP A 24 -0.62 7.78 -5.21
CA ASP A 24 -0.10 7.78 -6.58
C ASP A 24 1.38 7.36 -6.60
N LEU A 25 1.79 6.59 -7.61
CA LEU A 25 3.22 6.30 -7.87
C LEU A 25 3.67 7.13 -9.07
N LYS A 26 4.57 8.09 -8.85
CA LYS A 26 5.02 9.02 -9.90
C LYS A 26 6.48 9.41 -9.73
N LYS A 27 7.25 9.32 -10.83
CA LYS A 27 8.65 9.78 -10.91
C LYS A 27 9.55 9.24 -9.78
N GLY A 28 9.36 7.97 -9.40
CA GLY A 28 10.16 7.34 -8.32
C GLY A 28 9.69 7.67 -6.91
N TYR A 29 8.54 8.33 -6.73
CA TYR A 29 7.95 8.62 -5.43
C TYR A 29 6.55 8.02 -5.27
N VAL A 30 6.26 7.57 -4.05
CA VAL A 30 4.89 7.31 -3.60
C VAL A 30 4.36 8.61 -3.02
N LEU A 31 3.28 9.12 -3.60
CA LEU A 31 2.62 10.34 -3.18
C LEU A 31 1.34 9.96 -2.44
N PHE A 32 1.16 10.51 -1.24
CA PHE A 32 -0.08 10.48 -0.49
C PHE A 32 -0.67 11.88 -0.50
N ASP A 33 -1.87 12.05 -1.06
CA ASP A 33 -2.51 13.37 -1.23
C ASP A 33 -1.58 14.41 -1.88
N LYS A 34 -0.84 13.96 -2.90
CA LYS A 34 0.16 14.73 -3.67
C LYS A 34 1.43 15.11 -2.89
N VAL A 35 1.58 14.67 -1.65
CA VAL A 35 2.81 14.83 -0.87
C VAL A 35 3.65 13.58 -1.01
N GLU A 36 4.92 13.75 -1.37
CA GLU A 36 5.88 12.64 -1.45
C GLU A 36 6.11 12.05 -0.05
N MET A 37 5.71 10.79 0.12
CA MET A 37 5.82 10.05 1.37
C MET A 37 7.02 9.09 1.35
N TYR A 38 7.23 8.40 0.22
CA TYR A 38 8.31 7.41 0.05
C TYR A 38 8.99 7.56 -1.30
N SER A 39 10.17 6.96 -1.42
CA SER A 39 10.77 6.65 -2.71
C SER A 39 10.40 5.22 -3.13
N TYR A 40 10.26 4.93 -4.42
CA TYR A 40 10.04 3.57 -4.91
C TYR A 40 10.83 3.28 -6.18
N GLU A 41 11.18 2.01 -6.35
CA GLU A 41 11.79 1.48 -7.56
C GLU A 41 10.95 0.30 -8.07
N LYS A 42 10.97 0.10 -9.40
CA LYS A 42 10.34 -1.05 -10.05
C LYS A 42 11.40 -1.86 -10.75
N GLU A 43 11.39 -3.16 -10.50
CA GLU A 43 12.26 -4.15 -11.11
C GLU A 43 11.42 -5.24 -11.80
N GLN A 44 12.08 -6.18 -12.48
CA GLN A 44 11.46 -7.34 -13.12
C GLN A 44 10.26 -6.96 -14.01
N ALA A 45 10.48 -6.00 -14.92
CA ALA A 45 9.44 -5.46 -15.80
C ALA A 45 8.18 -4.91 -15.07
N GLY A 46 8.32 -4.51 -13.80
CA GLY A 46 7.24 -3.95 -12.99
C GLY A 46 6.59 -4.93 -12.02
N ASN A 47 6.99 -6.21 -12.04
CA ASN A 47 6.46 -7.24 -11.15
C ASN A 47 7.04 -7.14 -9.74
N PHE A 48 8.14 -6.40 -9.55
CA PHE A 48 8.72 -6.18 -8.24
C PHE A 48 8.78 -4.69 -7.95
N THR A 49 8.10 -4.26 -6.89
CA THR A 49 8.11 -2.87 -6.42
C THR A 49 8.78 -2.81 -5.06
N LEU A 50 9.87 -2.04 -4.95
CA LEU A 50 10.57 -1.77 -3.70
C LEU A 50 10.19 -0.38 -3.21
N VAL A 51 9.83 -0.25 -1.93
CA VAL A 51 9.46 1.02 -1.31
C VAL A 51 10.43 1.34 -0.18
N TYR A 52 11.02 2.52 -0.27
CA TYR A 52 12.07 3.01 0.62
C TYR A 52 11.61 4.22 1.40
N LYS A 53 12.25 4.48 2.54
CA LYS A 53 12.14 5.77 3.20
C LYS A 53 12.59 6.87 2.22
N LYS A 54 11.83 7.97 2.18
CA LYS A 54 12.01 9.05 1.23
C LYS A 54 13.47 9.50 1.13
N ASP A 55 13.98 9.57 -0.10
CA ASP A 55 15.33 10.03 -0.45
C ASP A 55 16.47 9.25 0.21
N THR A 56 16.21 8.00 0.61
CA THR A 56 17.21 7.10 1.19
C THR A 56 17.24 5.76 0.46
N LYS A 57 18.11 4.86 0.90
CA LYS A 57 18.15 3.45 0.49
C LYS A 57 17.61 2.50 1.57
N ASP A 58 16.95 3.05 2.60
CA ASP A 58 16.39 2.26 3.68
C ASP A 58 15.08 1.62 3.21
N LEU A 59 15.11 0.31 2.93
CA LEU A 59 13.94 -0.45 2.50
C LEU A 59 12.90 -0.52 3.62
N LEU A 60 11.65 -0.18 3.32
CA LEU A 60 10.51 -0.30 4.25
C LEU A 60 9.71 -1.56 3.97
N PHE A 61 9.33 -1.75 2.71
CA PHE A 61 8.63 -2.95 2.27
C PHE A 61 8.77 -3.16 0.76
N SER A 62 8.45 -4.37 0.32
CA SER A 62 8.46 -4.73 -1.09
C SER A 62 7.22 -5.52 -1.47
N ILE A 63 6.79 -5.37 -2.72
CA ILE A 63 5.61 -5.98 -3.31
C ILE A 63 6.07 -6.76 -4.54
N LEU A 64 6.00 -8.09 -4.48
CA LEU A 64 6.39 -8.98 -5.57
C LEU A 64 5.17 -9.74 -6.08
N PHE A 65 4.87 -9.62 -7.37
CA PHE A 65 3.89 -10.44 -8.06
C PHE A 65 4.56 -11.72 -8.55
N HIS A 66 4.20 -12.86 -7.96
CA HIS A 66 4.65 -14.16 -8.40
C HIS A 66 3.66 -14.75 -9.37
N SER A 67 4.11 -15.05 -10.59
CA SER A 67 3.30 -15.72 -11.62
C SER A 67 3.50 -17.24 -11.67
N ASN A 68 4.05 -17.82 -10.60
CA ASN A 68 4.35 -19.24 -10.36
C ASN A 68 4.92 -20.06 -11.55
N GLY A 69 5.52 -19.41 -12.56
CA GLY A 69 6.09 -20.06 -13.75
C GLY A 69 5.08 -20.37 -14.88
N THR A 70 3.82 -19.99 -14.75
CA THR A 70 2.76 -20.32 -15.71
C THR A 70 2.40 -19.10 -16.57
N VAL A 71 2.88 -19.07 -17.81
CA VAL A 71 2.49 -18.00 -18.76
C VAL A 71 1.03 -18.25 -19.19
N GLY A 72 0.11 -17.36 -18.78
CA GLY A 72 -1.28 -17.35 -19.25
C GLY A 72 -2.30 -18.01 -18.33
N TYR A 73 -1.89 -18.56 -17.18
CA TYR A 73 -2.78 -19.06 -16.13
C TYR A 73 -2.58 -18.22 -14.87
N SER A 74 -3.56 -17.38 -14.52
CA SER A 74 -3.47 -16.45 -13.38
C SER A 74 -4.03 -17.03 -12.08
N ASN A 75 -4.50 -18.29 -12.09
CA ASN A 75 -5.20 -18.88 -10.95
C ASN A 75 -4.26 -19.28 -9.81
N ASP A 76 -2.95 -19.39 -10.07
CA ASP A 76 -1.92 -19.67 -9.08
C ASP A 76 -0.99 -18.48 -8.83
N ASP A 77 -1.32 -17.31 -9.40
CA ASP A 77 -0.63 -16.06 -9.12
C ASP A 77 -0.89 -15.63 -7.68
N TYR A 78 0.17 -15.20 -6.99
CA TYR A 78 0.05 -14.66 -5.66
C TYR A 78 0.97 -13.46 -5.46
N LEU A 79 0.60 -12.66 -4.47
CA LEU A 79 1.39 -11.53 -4.03
C LEU A 79 2.27 -11.96 -2.87
N LYS A 80 3.55 -11.63 -2.95
CA LYS A 80 4.48 -11.72 -1.82
C LYS A 80 4.82 -10.32 -1.35
N LEU A 81 4.39 -10.01 -0.13
CA LEU A 81 4.74 -8.79 0.57
C LEU A 81 5.84 -9.10 1.58
N TYR A 82 6.82 -8.21 1.66
CA TYR A 82 7.84 -8.26 2.71
C TYR A 82 7.92 -6.88 3.36
N PHE A 83 7.85 -6.85 4.68
CA PHE A 83 8.06 -5.65 5.49
C PHE A 83 9.32 -5.84 6.33
N THR A 84 10.21 -4.85 6.31
CA THR A 84 11.43 -4.90 7.13
C THR A 84 11.09 -4.84 8.62
N GLU A 85 10.06 -4.08 8.98
CA GLU A 85 9.47 -4.05 10.32
C GLU A 85 8.98 -5.45 10.73
N GLY A 86 9.59 -6.01 11.77
CA GLY A 86 9.29 -7.35 12.26
C GLY A 86 9.65 -8.50 11.30
N SER A 87 10.35 -8.23 10.19
CA SER A 87 10.65 -9.22 9.13
C SER A 87 9.40 -9.98 8.66
N THR A 88 8.29 -9.26 8.51
CA THR A 88 6.99 -9.87 8.21
C THR A 88 6.89 -10.21 6.73
N ILE A 89 6.60 -11.47 6.43
CA ILE A 89 6.31 -11.95 5.08
C ILE A 89 4.83 -12.31 5.01
N ILE A 90 4.16 -11.88 3.94
CA ILE A 90 2.75 -12.18 3.68
C ILE A 90 2.65 -12.70 2.26
N GLU A 91 2.15 -13.92 2.10
CA GLU A 91 1.91 -14.53 0.79
C GLU A 91 0.41 -14.72 0.61
N THR A 92 -0.17 -14.09 -0.42
CA THR A 92 -1.63 -14.04 -0.54
C THR A 92 -2.11 -13.99 -1.99
N THR A 93 -3.11 -14.80 -2.29
CA THR A 93 -3.90 -14.78 -3.53
C THR A 93 -5.03 -13.75 -3.45
N GLN A 94 -5.49 -13.42 -2.24
CA GLN A 94 -6.66 -12.54 -2.02
C GLN A 94 -6.43 -11.08 -2.45
N LEU A 95 -5.16 -10.67 -2.53
CA LEU A 95 -4.76 -9.33 -2.97
C LEU A 95 -4.09 -9.35 -4.35
N ALA A 96 -4.14 -10.49 -5.04
CA ALA A 96 -3.64 -10.61 -6.41
C ALA A 96 -4.39 -9.65 -7.35
N GLY A 97 -3.68 -9.09 -8.33
CA GLY A 97 -4.22 -8.13 -9.29
C GLY A 97 -4.40 -6.70 -8.77
N ILE A 98 -4.20 -6.44 -7.47
CA ILE A 98 -4.18 -5.06 -6.94
C ILE A 98 -2.85 -4.40 -7.28
N TRP A 99 -2.89 -3.28 -8.00
CA TRP A 99 -1.71 -2.49 -8.32
C TRP A 99 -1.02 -1.93 -7.06
N PRO A 100 0.31 -1.73 -7.07
CA PRO A 100 1.06 -1.25 -5.89
C PRO A 100 0.47 -0.01 -5.21
N ALA A 101 -0.03 0.98 -5.97
CA ALA A 101 -0.69 2.16 -5.40
C ALA A 101 -1.90 1.79 -4.53
N GLY A 102 -2.76 0.89 -5.03
CA GLY A 102 -3.95 0.44 -4.30
C GLY A 102 -3.64 -0.45 -3.10
N LEU A 103 -2.51 -1.18 -3.13
CA LEU A 103 -2.02 -1.92 -1.96
C LEU A 103 -1.56 -0.98 -0.86
N ILE A 104 -0.78 0.05 -1.21
CA ILE A 104 -0.32 1.06 -0.25
C ILE A 104 -1.51 1.83 0.32
N GLU A 105 -2.49 2.21 -0.51
CA GLU A 105 -3.74 2.81 -0.05
C GLU A 105 -4.48 1.90 0.94
N ARG A 106 -4.50 0.58 0.69
CA ARG A 106 -5.08 -0.40 1.60
C ARG A 106 -4.31 -0.47 2.92
N PHE A 107 -2.97 -0.42 2.90
CA PHE A 107 -2.16 -0.39 4.12
C PHE A 107 -2.48 0.83 4.97
N ILE A 108 -2.64 2.00 4.35
CA ILE A 108 -3.05 3.25 5.04
C ILE A 108 -4.46 3.09 5.63
N LYS A 109 -5.43 2.63 4.84
CA LYS A 109 -6.81 2.41 5.31
C LYS A 109 -6.92 1.40 6.46
N ARG A 110 -6.00 0.42 6.51
CA ARG A 110 -5.92 -0.58 7.58
C ARG A 110 -5.05 -0.14 8.75
N GLY A 111 -4.50 1.07 8.72
CA GLY A 111 -3.63 1.61 9.76
C GLY A 111 -2.28 0.88 9.86
N VAL A 112 -1.91 0.08 8.86
CA VAL A 112 -0.56 -0.52 8.75
C VAL A 112 0.46 0.57 8.49
N ILE A 113 0.09 1.57 7.69
CA ILE A 113 0.89 2.78 7.45
C ILE A 113 0.17 3.96 8.09
N ASN A 114 0.90 4.73 8.90
CA ASN A 114 0.42 6.01 9.42
C ASN A 114 0.51 7.08 8.32
N PRO A 115 -0.60 7.70 7.90
CA PRO A 115 -0.57 8.71 6.85
C PRO A 115 0.15 10.01 7.25
N ALA A 116 0.33 10.27 8.55
CA ALA A 116 0.96 11.50 9.04
C ALA A 116 2.48 11.53 8.82
N ASP A 117 3.14 10.39 8.96
CA ASP A 117 4.60 10.29 8.94
C ASP A 117 5.14 9.13 8.09
N GLY A 118 4.27 8.29 7.52
CA GLY A 118 4.65 7.11 6.76
C GLY A 118 5.27 6.00 7.61
N SER A 119 5.14 6.02 8.94
CA SER A 119 5.62 4.94 9.80
C SER A 119 4.76 3.68 9.66
N ILE A 120 5.39 2.51 9.78
CA ILE A 120 4.69 1.23 9.82
C ILE A 120 4.26 0.96 11.27
N ASN A 121 2.99 0.63 11.48
CA ASN A 121 2.48 0.19 12.77
C ASN A 121 2.63 -1.33 12.90
N PRO A 122 3.51 -1.84 13.78
CA PRO A 122 3.79 -3.27 13.88
C PRO A 122 2.59 -4.08 14.37
N GLU A 123 1.73 -3.54 15.23
CA GLU A 123 0.55 -4.27 15.72
C GLU A 123 -0.50 -4.43 14.63
N ASN A 124 -0.77 -3.37 13.86
CA ASN A 124 -1.68 -3.45 12.73
C ASN A 124 -1.09 -4.31 11.59
N LEU A 125 0.23 -4.30 11.40
CA LEU A 125 0.91 -5.20 10.48
C LEU A 125 0.71 -6.67 10.87
N LYS A 126 0.82 -7.02 12.16
CA LYS A 126 0.54 -8.38 12.64
C LYS A 126 -0.91 -8.78 12.37
N VAL A 127 -1.87 -7.89 12.63
CA VAL A 127 -3.29 -8.15 12.34
C VAL A 127 -3.52 -8.35 10.84
N PHE A 128 -2.88 -7.52 10.01
CA PHE A 128 -2.96 -7.63 8.56
C PHE A 128 -2.36 -8.96 8.07
N ALA A 129 -1.20 -9.36 8.59
CA ALA A 129 -0.56 -10.64 8.29
C ALA A 129 -1.44 -11.82 8.73
N ALA A 130 -1.98 -11.79 9.96
CA ALA A 130 -2.88 -12.84 10.45
C ALA A 130 -4.12 -13.05 9.58
N GLN A 131 -4.58 -11.99 8.90
CA GLN A 131 -5.72 -12.06 7.99
C GLN A 131 -5.36 -12.54 6.59
N TYR A 132 -4.24 -12.08 6.03
CA TYR A 132 -3.94 -12.24 4.61
C TYR A 132 -2.85 -13.26 4.30
N ASP A 133 -1.97 -13.60 5.27
CA ASP A 133 -0.87 -14.54 5.03
C ASP A 133 -1.39 -15.97 4.93
N GLU A 134 -1.44 -16.47 3.70
CA GLU A 134 -1.85 -17.83 3.38
C GLU A 134 -0.67 -18.81 3.48
N LYS A 135 0.56 -18.32 3.70
CA LYS A 135 1.79 -19.13 3.85
C LYS A 135 2.03 -20.06 2.66
N ILE A 136 1.80 -19.58 1.45
CA ILE A 136 1.77 -20.37 0.20
C ILE A 136 3.06 -21.19 0.02
N SER A 137 4.23 -20.57 0.18
CA SER A 137 5.53 -21.23 0.01
C SER A 137 5.74 -22.37 1.01
N SER A 138 5.17 -22.28 2.22
CA SER A 138 5.33 -23.31 3.26
C SER A 138 4.50 -24.57 2.99
N ARG A 139 3.43 -24.47 2.18
CA ARG A 139 2.55 -25.59 1.82
C ARG A 139 3.22 -26.57 0.85
N LEU A 140 4.28 -26.14 0.17
CA LEU A 140 4.97 -26.93 -0.87
C LEU A 140 6.01 -27.91 -0.33
N ILE A 141 6.33 -27.89 0.98
CA ILE A 141 7.38 -28.72 1.59
C ILE A 141 6.88 -30.14 1.96
N ILE A 142 5.58 -30.42 1.89
CA ILE A 142 5.03 -31.76 2.14
C ILE A 142 4.61 -32.39 0.81
N ARG A 143 5.58 -32.96 0.08
CA ARG A 143 5.34 -34.01 -0.94
C ARG A 143 6.47 -35.02 -0.93
#